data_AF-Q4J9B8-F1
#
_entry.id   AF-Q4J9B8-F1
#
_cell.length_a   1.000
_cell.length_b   1.000
_cell.length_c   1.000
_cell.angle_alpha   90.00
_cell.angle_beta   90.00
_cell.angle_gamma   90.00
#
_symmetry.space_group_name_H-M   'P 1'
#
loop_
_entity.id
_entity.type
_entity.pdbx_description
1 polymer ?
#
loop_
_entity_poly.entity_id
_entity_poly.type
_entity_poly.pdbx_seq_one_letter_code
_entity_poly.pdbx_strand_id
1 'polypeptide(L)'
;MDRRLNRYLAENFNDSIVIRNAGANVNSLKTTLIKYKNLIDEVVLLPHTDCGAMKVVYSNIVEGKKATSTAVEDKLIKQFTKTKFSSLNELEGLNLKLQEENLRKIFSAPVRAELIDVNKISFEQSKEPFSVYVTSPGKPIDLGSSVYIISSDESEVWDSLDIAIYVMRINKIKSENQNLLDQVRNRYPSIAVEKLSNR
;
A
#
# COMPACT_ATOMS: atom_id res chain seq x y z
N MET A 1 1.96 -0.54 -2.07
CA MET A 1 1.81 0.55 -3.07
C MET A 1 3.09 0.94 -3.79
N ASP A 2 4.28 0.46 -3.36
CA ASP A 2 5.57 0.97 -3.81
C ASP A 2 5.85 0.78 -5.30
N ARG A 3 6.23 1.86 -5.99
CA ARG A 3 6.50 1.90 -7.43
C ARG A 3 7.59 0.93 -7.89
N ARG A 4 8.54 0.56 -7.02
CA ARG A 4 9.64 -0.37 -7.33
C ARG A 4 9.16 -1.79 -7.61
N LEU A 5 7.94 -2.14 -7.16
CA LEU A 5 7.36 -3.47 -7.34
C LEU A 5 6.49 -3.60 -8.59
N ASN A 6 6.27 -2.52 -9.36
CA ASN A 6 5.33 -2.55 -10.50
C ASN A 6 5.69 -3.64 -11.52
N ARG A 7 6.92 -3.60 -12.02
CA ARG A 7 7.44 -4.59 -12.97
C ARG A 7 7.54 -5.99 -12.36
N TYR A 8 8.07 -6.10 -11.15
CA TYR A 8 8.21 -7.37 -10.43
C TYR A 8 6.88 -8.12 -10.34
N LEU A 9 5.79 -7.43 -9.96
CA LEU A 9 4.46 -8.03 -9.86
C LEU A 9 3.90 -8.41 -11.25
N ALA A 10 4.11 -7.59 -12.27
CA ALA A 10 3.68 -7.88 -13.64
C ALA A 10 4.40 -9.10 -14.24
N GLU A 11 5.67 -9.34 -13.88
CA GLU A 11 6.46 -10.47 -14.40
C GLU A 11 6.21 -11.77 -13.63
N ASN A 12 6.01 -11.71 -12.30
CA ASN A 12 5.98 -12.89 -11.43
C ASN A 12 4.56 -13.30 -10.96
N PHE A 13 3.56 -12.43 -11.14
CA PHE A 13 2.19 -12.63 -10.61
C PHE A 13 1.10 -12.22 -11.62
N ASN A 14 1.34 -12.43 -12.91
CA ASN A 14 0.48 -11.94 -14.01
C ASN A 14 -0.94 -12.53 -14.05
N ASP A 15 -1.15 -13.66 -13.39
CA ASP A 15 -2.40 -14.40 -13.24
C ASP A 15 -3.14 -14.06 -11.93
N SER A 16 -2.56 -13.19 -11.10
CA SER A 16 -3.06 -12.88 -9.77
C SER A 16 -3.97 -11.65 -9.74
N ILE A 17 -4.80 -11.55 -8.71
CA ILE A 17 -5.49 -10.31 -8.33
C ILE A 17 -4.61 -9.59 -7.32
N VAL A 18 -4.21 -8.36 -7.63
CA VAL A 18 -3.27 -7.58 -6.83
C VAL A 18 -4.02 -6.51 -6.03
N ILE A 19 -3.87 -6.56 -4.70
CA ILE A 19 -4.35 -5.55 -3.76
C ILE A 19 -3.12 -4.84 -3.17
N ARG A 20 -3.12 -3.50 -3.17
CA ARG A 20 -1.95 -2.70 -2.76
C ARG A 20 -2.38 -1.52 -1.90
N ASN A 21 -1.78 -1.40 -0.73
CA ASN A 21 -1.87 -0.21 0.10
C ASN A 21 -0.51 0.13 0.71
N ALA A 22 -0.47 1.14 1.58
CA ALA A 22 0.69 1.46 2.39
C ALA A 22 0.94 0.35 3.44
N GLY A 23 2.16 -0.18 3.47
CA GLY A 23 2.58 -1.16 4.49
C GLY A 23 2.03 -2.57 4.35
N ALA A 24 1.36 -2.90 3.24
CA ALA A 24 0.61 -4.15 3.10
C ALA A 24 -0.37 -4.36 4.29
N ASN A 25 -0.95 -3.28 4.77
CA ASN A 25 -1.70 -3.22 6.02
C ASN A 25 -3.10 -3.84 5.86
N VAL A 26 -3.29 -5.05 6.40
CA VAL A 26 -4.54 -5.81 6.31
C VAL A 26 -5.68 -5.11 7.02
N ASN A 27 -5.40 -4.38 8.11
CA ASN A 27 -6.42 -3.64 8.86
C ASN A 27 -7.06 -2.51 8.06
N SER A 28 -6.38 -1.98 7.04
CA SER A 28 -6.93 -0.98 6.14
C SER A 28 -7.71 -1.55 4.96
N LEU A 29 -7.75 -2.87 4.81
CA LEU A 29 -8.27 -3.55 3.61
C LEU A 29 -9.39 -4.55 3.90
N LYS A 30 -10.06 -4.47 5.06
CA LYS A 30 -11.02 -5.48 5.49
C LYS A 30 -12.16 -5.67 4.49
N THR A 31 -12.76 -4.58 4.02
CA THR A 31 -13.85 -4.61 3.04
C THR A 31 -13.39 -5.21 1.73
N THR A 32 -12.22 -4.77 1.25
CA THR A 32 -11.61 -5.29 0.02
C THR A 32 -11.37 -6.80 0.15
N LEU A 33 -10.66 -7.25 1.19
CA LEU A 33 -10.26 -8.65 1.35
C LEU A 33 -11.46 -9.59 1.52
N ILE A 34 -12.50 -9.16 2.25
CA ILE A 34 -13.73 -9.96 2.43
C ILE A 34 -14.43 -10.23 1.09
N LYS A 35 -14.36 -9.31 0.12
CA LYS A 35 -14.95 -9.52 -1.23
C LYS A 35 -14.28 -10.66 -2.00
N TYR A 36 -12.97 -10.88 -1.77
CA TYR A 36 -12.19 -11.90 -2.50
C TYR A 36 -11.99 -13.19 -1.72
N LYS A 37 -12.40 -13.27 -0.44
CA LYS A 37 -12.06 -14.39 0.45
C LYS A 37 -12.45 -15.78 -0.04
N ASN A 38 -13.48 -15.87 -0.89
CA ASN A 38 -14.00 -17.12 -1.44
C ASN A 38 -13.72 -17.27 -2.95
N LEU A 39 -12.87 -16.42 -3.53
CA LEU A 39 -12.62 -16.34 -4.97
C LEU A 39 -11.17 -16.69 -5.36
N ILE A 40 -10.37 -17.16 -4.40
CA ILE A 40 -8.93 -17.35 -4.56
C ILE A 40 -8.47 -18.68 -3.94
N ASP A 41 -7.49 -19.30 -4.57
CA ASP A 41 -6.91 -20.58 -4.13
C ASP A 41 -5.73 -20.41 -3.17
N GLU A 42 -5.02 -19.28 -3.26
CA GLU A 42 -3.89 -18.94 -2.40
C GLU A 42 -3.85 -17.42 -2.16
N VAL A 43 -3.45 -17.01 -0.95
CA VAL A 43 -3.09 -15.62 -0.64
C VAL A 43 -1.58 -15.51 -0.51
N VAL A 44 -0.99 -14.56 -1.24
CA VAL A 44 0.43 -14.22 -1.14
C VAL A 44 0.60 -12.83 -0.55
N LEU A 45 1.19 -12.76 0.65
CA LEU A 45 1.51 -11.51 1.32
C LEU A 45 2.94 -11.07 0.99
N LEU A 46 3.07 -9.88 0.40
CA LEU A 46 4.34 -9.36 -0.14
C LEU A 46 4.68 -7.96 0.42
N PRO A 47 4.95 -7.79 1.73
CA PRO A 47 5.62 -6.59 2.23
C PRO A 47 7.04 -6.53 1.68
N HIS A 48 7.69 -5.39 1.81
CA HIS A 48 9.02 -5.18 1.27
C HIS A 48 9.90 -4.38 2.22
N THR A 49 11.23 -4.51 2.06
CA THR A 49 12.21 -3.70 2.78
C THR A 49 12.20 -2.26 2.32
N ASP A 50 12.72 -1.35 3.14
CA ASP A 50 12.73 0.09 2.86
C ASP A 50 11.32 0.65 2.61
N CYS A 51 10.35 0.18 3.41
CA CYS A 51 8.95 0.53 3.28
C CYS A 51 8.66 1.92 3.87
N GLY A 52 8.16 2.84 3.02
CA GLY A 52 7.78 4.18 3.45
C GLY A 52 6.76 4.20 4.60
N ALA A 53 5.81 3.26 4.60
CA ALA A 53 4.82 3.14 5.68
C ALA A 53 5.45 2.69 7.01
N MET A 54 6.41 1.77 6.97
CA MET A 54 7.12 1.33 8.18
C MET A 54 8.05 2.42 8.70
N LYS A 55 8.61 3.27 7.84
CA LYS A 55 9.33 4.48 8.28
C LYS A 55 8.42 5.46 9.03
N VAL A 56 7.14 5.57 8.65
CA VAL A 56 6.16 6.39 9.39
C VAL A 56 5.91 5.81 10.77
N VAL A 57 5.68 4.49 10.86
CA VAL A 57 5.49 3.80 12.15
C VAL A 57 6.72 3.96 13.04
N TYR A 58 7.92 3.71 12.49
CA TYR A 58 9.19 3.86 13.20
C TYR A 58 9.36 5.30 13.72
N SER A 59 9.17 6.30 12.85
CA SER A 59 9.31 7.71 13.21
C SER A 59 8.31 8.13 14.30
N ASN A 60 7.10 7.57 14.29
CA ASN A 60 6.11 7.88 15.32
C ASN A 60 6.46 7.26 16.67
N ILE A 61 6.76 5.96 16.70
CA ILE A 61 6.95 5.21 17.93
C ILE A 61 8.33 5.49 18.56
N VAL A 62 9.38 5.57 17.74
CA VAL A 62 10.76 5.70 18.21
C VAL A 62 11.19 7.16 18.31
N GLU A 63 10.81 7.99 17.34
CA GLU A 63 11.24 9.40 17.28
C GLU A 63 10.17 10.38 17.83
N GLY A 64 8.98 9.88 18.19
CA GLY A 64 7.90 10.71 18.74
C GLY A 64 7.21 11.64 17.74
N LYS A 65 7.41 11.45 16.42
CA LYS A 65 6.75 12.28 15.40
C LYS A 65 5.25 12.03 15.37
N LYS A 66 4.44 13.07 15.21
CA LYS A 66 2.97 12.93 15.14
C LYS A 66 2.54 12.12 13.92
N ALA A 67 1.47 11.35 14.08
CA ALA A 67 0.81 10.67 12.97
C ALA A 67 0.26 11.69 11.96
N THR A 68 0.23 11.29 10.70
CA THR A 68 -0.23 12.13 9.60
C THR A 68 -1.74 12.40 9.64
N SER A 69 -2.50 11.41 10.11
CA SER A 69 -3.94 11.50 10.32
C SER A 69 -4.38 10.47 11.37
N THR A 70 -5.57 10.65 11.92
CA THR A 70 -6.18 9.66 12.84
C THR A 70 -6.34 8.30 12.17
N ALA A 71 -6.63 8.25 10.86
CA ALA A 71 -6.74 6.99 10.12
C ALA A 71 -5.40 6.24 10.06
N VAL A 72 -4.29 6.94 9.81
CA VAL A 72 -2.94 6.36 9.84
C VAL A 72 -2.57 5.91 11.25
N GLU A 73 -2.90 6.70 12.27
CA GLU A 73 -2.66 6.34 13.67
C GLU A 73 -3.39 5.03 14.04
N ASP A 74 -4.69 5.00 13.81
CA ASP A 74 -5.56 3.90 14.25
C ASP A 74 -5.32 2.62 13.46
N LYS A 75 -5.21 2.73 12.13
CA LYS A 75 -5.13 1.55 11.27
C LYS A 75 -3.72 1.03 11.10
N LEU A 76 -2.69 1.89 11.13
CA LEU A 76 -1.30 1.48 10.86
C LEU A 76 -0.45 1.48 12.13
N ILE A 77 -0.34 2.61 12.83
CA ILE A 77 0.64 2.80 13.92
C ILE A 77 0.27 2.01 15.18
N LYS A 78 -0.98 2.08 15.64
CA LYS A 78 -1.41 1.49 16.92
C LYS A 78 -1.14 -0.01 17.03
N GLN A 79 -1.09 -0.70 15.90
CA GLN A 79 -0.73 -2.12 15.80
C GLN A 79 0.64 -2.48 16.41
N PHE A 80 1.57 -1.52 16.44
CA PHE A 80 2.96 -1.76 16.83
C PHE A 80 3.32 -1.11 18.17
N THR A 81 2.41 -0.33 18.78
CA THR A 81 2.71 0.48 19.98
C THR A 81 3.09 -0.33 21.22
N LYS A 82 2.65 -1.60 21.30
CA LYS A 82 2.97 -2.53 22.39
C LYS A 82 4.13 -3.46 22.07
N THR A 83 4.68 -3.36 20.86
CA THR A 83 5.74 -4.25 20.36
C THR A 83 7.08 -3.56 20.50
N LYS A 84 8.07 -4.26 21.06
CA LYS A 84 9.44 -3.76 21.12
C LYS A 84 10.14 -4.07 19.81
N PHE A 85 10.83 -3.07 19.25
CA PHE A 85 11.73 -3.19 18.12
C PHE A 85 12.79 -2.09 18.19
N SER A 86 13.94 -2.34 17.60
CA SER A 86 15.15 -1.51 17.69
C SER A 86 15.60 -0.96 16.35
N SER A 87 15.06 -1.47 15.25
CA SER A 87 15.44 -1.08 13.89
C SER A 87 14.26 -1.14 12.92
N LEU A 88 14.38 -0.45 11.78
CA LEU A 88 13.39 -0.52 10.71
C LEU A 88 13.26 -1.94 10.15
N ASN A 89 14.36 -2.67 9.98
CA ASN A 89 14.34 -4.04 9.49
C ASN A 89 13.58 -4.98 10.43
N GLU A 90 13.77 -4.82 11.74
CA GLU A 90 13.02 -5.58 12.74
C GLU A 90 11.52 -5.27 12.67
N LEU A 91 11.16 -3.99 12.53
CA LEU A 91 9.78 -3.58 12.36
C LEU A 91 9.14 -4.13 11.07
N GLU A 92 9.87 -4.15 9.96
CA GLU A 92 9.40 -4.73 8.69
C GLU A 92 9.17 -6.24 8.81
N GLY A 93 10.04 -6.95 9.53
CA GLY A 93 9.84 -8.37 9.86
C GLY A 93 8.66 -8.62 10.79
N LEU A 94 8.42 -7.73 11.77
CA LEU A 94 7.23 -7.78 12.62
C LEU A 94 5.95 -7.51 11.83
N ASN A 95 5.98 -6.57 10.89
CA ASN A 95 4.86 -6.29 10.01
C ASN A 95 4.52 -7.52 9.15
N LEU A 96 5.50 -8.21 8.56
CA LEU A 96 5.28 -9.46 7.82
C LEU A 96 4.46 -10.46 8.64
N LYS A 97 4.93 -10.78 9.85
CA LYS A 97 4.27 -11.75 10.74
C LYS A 97 2.85 -11.32 11.13
N LEU A 98 2.71 -10.06 11.55
CA LEU A 98 1.42 -9.52 11.98
C LEU A 98 0.38 -9.54 10.86
N GLN A 99 0.76 -9.09 9.66
CA GLN A 99 -0.17 -9.05 8.54
C GLN A 99 -0.50 -10.46 8.04
N GLU A 100 0.45 -11.40 8.09
CA GLU A 100 0.18 -12.81 7.77
C GLU A 100 -0.87 -13.41 8.72
N GLU A 101 -0.70 -13.21 10.03
CA GLU A 101 -1.67 -13.65 11.03
C GLU A 101 -3.06 -13.04 10.80
N ASN A 102 -3.12 -11.77 10.38
CA ASN A 102 -4.38 -11.11 10.08
C ASN A 102 -5.05 -11.68 8.82
N LEU A 103 -4.28 -12.02 7.79
CA LEU A 103 -4.82 -12.68 6.59
C LEU A 103 -5.35 -14.07 6.89
N ARG A 104 -4.64 -14.85 7.72
CA ARG A 104 -5.09 -16.20 8.14
C ARG A 104 -6.41 -16.19 8.92
N LYS A 105 -6.78 -15.06 9.53
CA LYS A 105 -8.10 -14.89 10.17
C LYS A 105 -9.23 -14.59 9.19
N ILE A 106 -8.90 -14.10 7.98
CA ILE A 106 -9.87 -13.68 6.96
C ILE A 106 -10.08 -14.78 5.91
N PHE A 107 -9.00 -15.45 5.50
CA PHE A 107 -9.00 -16.42 4.42
C PHE A 107 -8.87 -17.84 4.98
N SER A 108 -9.71 -18.75 4.45
CA SER A 108 -9.53 -20.19 4.65
C SER A 108 -8.50 -20.79 3.70
N ALA A 109 -8.21 -20.10 2.58
CA ALA A 109 -7.18 -20.50 1.64
C ALA A 109 -5.78 -20.44 2.28
N PRO A 110 -4.82 -21.26 1.81
CA PRO A 110 -3.42 -21.14 2.21
C PRO A 110 -2.92 -19.70 2.08
N VAL A 111 -2.28 -19.23 3.15
CA VAL A 111 -1.59 -17.93 3.17
C VAL A 111 -0.09 -18.22 3.21
N ARG A 112 0.66 -17.63 2.29
CA ARG A 112 2.13 -17.56 2.35
C ARG A 112 2.57 -16.11 2.41
N ALA A 113 3.69 -15.85 3.08
CA ALA A 113 4.21 -14.51 3.27
C ALA A 113 5.70 -14.48 2.96
N GLU A 114 6.12 -13.45 2.22
CA GLU A 114 7.51 -13.24 1.84
C GLU A 114 7.86 -11.76 1.97
N LEU A 115 8.97 -11.47 2.66
CA LEU A 115 9.51 -10.11 2.71
C LEU A 115 10.41 -9.89 1.49
N ILE A 116 9.95 -9.06 0.57
CA ILE A 116 10.71 -8.70 -0.63
C ILE A 116 11.85 -7.76 -0.26
N ASP A 117 13.08 -8.09 -0.64
CA ASP A 117 14.19 -7.14 -0.58
C ASP A 117 14.23 -6.26 -1.84
N VAL A 118 13.80 -5.01 -1.72
CA VAL A 118 13.74 -4.08 -2.87
C VAL A 118 15.10 -3.77 -3.48
N ASN A 119 16.20 -3.98 -2.75
CA ASN A 119 17.55 -3.77 -3.27
C ASN A 119 17.98 -4.88 -4.24
N LYS A 120 17.29 -6.03 -4.24
CA LYS A 120 17.54 -7.15 -5.15
C LYS A 120 16.68 -7.09 -6.41
N ILE A 121 15.76 -6.12 -6.49
CA ILE A 121 14.89 -5.94 -7.64
C ILE A 121 15.50 -4.90 -8.58
N SER A 122 15.60 -5.24 -9.86
CA SER A 122 15.94 -4.27 -10.90
C SER A 122 14.75 -3.35 -11.16
N PHE A 123 14.94 -2.05 -10.93
CA PHE A 123 13.96 -1.03 -11.30
C PHE A 123 14.68 0.19 -11.87
N GLU A 124 14.10 0.80 -12.89
CA GLU A 124 14.65 2.02 -13.47
C GLU A 124 14.37 3.21 -12.55
N GLN A 125 15.35 4.10 -12.37
CA GLN A 125 15.08 5.35 -11.69
C GLN A 125 14.29 6.28 -12.61
N SER A 126 13.17 6.81 -12.11
CA SER A 126 12.41 7.80 -12.88
C SER A 126 13.00 9.20 -12.69
N LYS A 127 13.02 9.97 -13.78
CA LYS A 127 13.27 11.41 -13.77
C LYS A 127 11.99 12.23 -13.68
N GLU A 128 10.84 11.58 -13.80
CA GLU A 128 9.52 12.22 -13.75
C GLU A 128 9.06 12.45 -12.32
N PRO A 129 8.24 13.49 -12.07
CA PRO A 129 7.55 13.65 -10.80
C PRO A 129 6.71 12.42 -10.45
N PHE A 130 6.74 12.05 -9.16
CA PHE A 130 5.96 10.90 -8.70
C PHE A 130 4.46 11.19 -8.69
N SER A 131 3.66 10.15 -8.97
CA SER A 131 2.21 10.19 -8.87
C SER A 131 1.67 8.92 -8.20
N VAL A 132 0.43 8.96 -7.73
CA VAL A 132 -0.31 7.76 -7.30
C VAL A 132 -1.39 7.47 -8.33
N TYR A 133 -1.50 6.21 -8.76
CA TYR A 133 -2.68 5.69 -9.44
C TYR A 133 -3.52 4.89 -8.45
N VAL A 134 -4.78 5.28 -8.30
CA VAL A 134 -5.75 4.59 -7.45
C VAL A 134 -6.74 3.85 -8.33
N THR A 135 -6.85 2.55 -8.10
CA THR A 135 -7.65 1.63 -8.92
C THR A 135 -8.32 0.57 -8.07
N SER A 136 -9.24 -0.18 -8.67
CA SER A 136 -9.83 -1.38 -8.06
C SER A 136 -8.83 -2.55 -8.10
N PRO A 137 -9.00 -3.58 -7.27
CA PRO A 137 -8.21 -4.82 -7.40
C PRO A 137 -8.38 -5.45 -8.76
N GLY A 138 -7.26 -5.87 -9.35
CA GLY A 138 -7.20 -6.42 -10.70
C GLY A 138 -5.83 -7.03 -10.99
N LYS A 139 -5.56 -7.33 -12.26
CA LYS A 139 -4.26 -7.85 -12.69
C LYS A 139 -3.14 -6.85 -12.35
N PRO A 140 -1.91 -7.31 -12.10
CA PRO A 140 -0.78 -6.39 -11.92
C PRO A 140 -0.59 -5.52 -13.16
N ILE A 141 -0.22 -4.25 -12.93
CA ILE A 141 -0.02 -3.25 -13.97
C ILE A 141 1.37 -2.65 -13.80
N ASP A 142 2.17 -2.68 -14.86
CA ASP A 142 3.43 -1.94 -14.92
C ASP A 142 3.20 -0.54 -15.50
N LEU A 143 3.01 0.44 -14.61
CA LEU A 143 2.91 1.87 -14.97
C LEU A 143 4.26 2.59 -14.91
N GLY A 144 5.36 1.83 -14.91
CA GLY A 144 6.71 2.35 -14.79
C GLY A 144 7.06 2.80 -13.38
N SER A 145 8.26 3.33 -13.25
CA SER A 145 8.88 3.56 -11.96
C SER A 145 8.57 4.92 -11.32
N SER A 146 7.69 5.76 -11.87
CA SER A 146 7.23 7.00 -11.23
C SER A 146 5.86 6.90 -10.56
N VAL A 147 5.17 5.78 -10.72
CA VAL A 147 3.77 5.64 -10.31
C VAL A 147 3.66 4.67 -9.14
N TYR A 148 3.21 5.17 -8.00
CA TYR A 148 2.75 4.34 -6.89
C TYR A 148 1.34 3.86 -7.19
N ILE A 149 0.99 2.65 -6.78
CA ILE A 149 -0.34 2.08 -7.04
C ILE A 149 -1.02 1.75 -5.72
N ILE A 150 -2.20 2.34 -5.52
CA ILE A 150 -3.15 1.91 -4.49
C ILE A 150 -4.25 1.14 -5.20
N SER A 151 -4.47 -0.10 -4.77
CA SER A 151 -5.48 -0.98 -5.34
C SER A 151 -6.29 -1.59 -4.22
N SER A 152 -7.51 -1.09 -4.04
CA SER A 152 -8.45 -1.47 -2.98
C SER A 152 -9.86 -1.00 -3.32
N ASP A 153 -10.82 -1.31 -2.46
CA ASP A 153 -12.10 -0.61 -2.42
C ASP A 153 -11.89 0.91 -2.21
N GLU A 154 -12.75 1.71 -2.82
CA GLU A 154 -12.70 3.18 -2.76
C GLU A 154 -12.76 3.71 -1.32
N SER A 155 -13.52 3.05 -0.45
CA SER A 155 -13.66 3.45 0.95
C SER A 155 -12.39 3.24 1.79
N GLU A 156 -11.41 2.51 1.25
CA GLU A 156 -10.23 2.01 1.97
C GLU A 156 -8.90 2.63 1.52
N VAL A 157 -8.93 3.61 0.61
CA VAL A 157 -7.70 4.21 0.04
C VAL A 157 -7.05 5.28 0.93
N TRP A 158 -7.79 5.81 1.91
CA TRP A 158 -7.51 7.13 2.51
C TRP A 158 -6.24 7.22 3.35
N ASP A 159 -5.92 6.20 4.16
CA ASP A 159 -4.69 6.17 4.96
C ASP A 159 -3.45 6.05 4.07
N SER A 160 -3.57 5.31 2.96
CA SER A 160 -2.50 5.21 1.96
C SER A 160 -2.31 6.54 1.21
N LEU A 161 -3.41 7.23 0.89
CA LEU A 161 -3.35 8.58 0.31
C LEU A 161 -2.75 9.59 1.29
N ASP A 162 -3.10 9.55 2.58
CA ASP A 162 -2.52 10.43 3.60
C ASP A 162 -0.99 10.25 3.64
N ILE A 163 -0.49 9.01 3.63
CA ILE A 163 0.95 8.73 3.59
C ILE A 163 1.58 9.25 2.29
N ALA A 164 0.98 8.96 1.14
CA ALA A 164 1.49 9.41 -0.16
C ALA A 164 1.60 10.94 -0.24
N ILE A 165 0.58 11.65 0.21
CA ILE A 165 0.49 13.11 0.09
C ILE A 165 1.39 13.80 1.11
N TYR A 166 1.27 13.47 2.39
CA TYR A 166 1.91 14.25 3.44
C TYR A 166 3.32 13.77 3.79
N VAL A 167 3.61 12.47 3.63
CA VAL A 167 4.93 11.90 3.94
C VAL A 167 5.78 11.86 2.69
N MET A 168 5.23 11.32 1.60
CA MET A 168 5.98 11.14 0.34
C MET A 168 5.91 12.37 -0.57
N ARG A 169 5.13 13.39 -0.19
CA ARG A 169 4.98 14.67 -0.90
C ARG A 169 4.51 14.52 -2.35
N ILE A 170 3.71 13.48 -2.62
CA ILE A 170 3.11 13.28 -3.94
C ILE A 170 1.97 14.27 -4.11
N ASN A 171 2.01 15.05 -5.19
CA ASN A 171 1.05 16.10 -5.49
C ASN A 171 0.12 15.77 -6.66
N LYS A 172 0.19 14.54 -7.19
CA LYS A 172 -0.61 14.09 -8.34
C LYS A 172 -1.25 12.73 -8.10
N ILE A 173 -2.58 12.68 -8.18
CA ILE A 173 -3.39 11.46 -8.04
C ILE A 173 -4.13 11.18 -9.35
N LYS A 174 -4.11 9.93 -9.80
CA LYS A 174 -4.73 9.46 -11.03
C LYS A 174 -5.74 8.37 -10.70
N SER A 175 -6.89 8.35 -11.38
CA SER A 175 -7.86 7.25 -11.27
C SER A 175 -8.80 7.24 -12.47
N GLU A 176 -9.44 6.11 -12.74
CA GLU A 176 -10.57 6.00 -13.68
C GLU A 176 -11.90 6.42 -13.02
N ASN A 177 -11.96 6.37 -11.69
CA ASN A 177 -13.16 6.65 -10.91
C ASN A 177 -13.32 8.16 -10.65
N GLN A 178 -14.28 8.79 -11.32
CA GLN A 178 -14.54 10.24 -11.18
C GLN A 178 -14.99 10.62 -9.76
N ASN A 179 -15.83 9.81 -9.13
CA ASN A 179 -16.35 10.09 -7.78
C ASN A 179 -15.22 10.11 -6.75
N LEU A 180 -14.27 9.18 -6.87
CA LEU A 180 -13.07 9.17 -6.04
C LEU A 180 -12.24 10.45 -6.26
N LEU A 181 -12.02 10.86 -7.51
CA LEU A 181 -11.25 12.07 -7.80
C LEU A 181 -11.90 13.33 -7.25
N ASP A 182 -13.23 13.41 -7.26
CA ASP A 182 -13.96 14.54 -6.67
C ASP A 182 -13.81 14.56 -5.14
N GLN A 183 -13.84 13.39 -4.49
CA GLN A 183 -13.54 13.29 -3.06
C GLN A 183 -12.09 13.67 -2.75
N VAL A 184 -11.12 13.28 -3.59
CA VAL A 184 -9.72 13.68 -3.46
C VAL A 184 -9.57 15.20 -3.58
N ARG A 185 -10.23 15.85 -4.56
CA ARG A 185 -10.22 17.32 -4.69
C ARG A 185 -10.77 18.01 -3.45
N ASN A 186 -11.88 17.52 -2.92
CA ASN A 186 -12.53 18.10 -1.74
C ASN A 186 -11.66 17.94 -0.49
N ARG A 187 -11.04 16.77 -0.32
CA ARG A 187 -10.21 16.46 0.86
C ARG A 187 -8.82 17.08 0.79
N TYR A 188 -8.24 17.18 -0.41
CA TYR A 188 -6.90 17.69 -0.64
C TYR A 188 -6.88 18.73 -1.79
N PRO A 189 -7.33 19.98 -1.53
CA PRO A 189 -7.51 20.97 -2.59
C PRO A 189 -6.24 21.36 -3.37
N SER A 190 -5.06 21.13 -2.79
CA SER A 190 -3.76 21.43 -3.42
C SER A 190 -3.22 20.30 -4.31
N ILE A 191 -3.92 19.17 -4.39
CA ILE A 191 -3.47 17.98 -5.10
C ILE A 191 -4.05 17.98 -6.51
N ALA A 192 -3.18 17.87 -7.51
CA ALA A 192 -3.59 17.70 -8.88
C ALA A 192 -4.23 16.32 -9.06
N VAL A 193 -5.39 16.28 -9.71
CA VAL A 193 -6.07 15.02 -10.04
C VAL A 193 -6.22 14.87 -11.55
N GLU A 194 -6.05 13.64 -12.03
CA GLU A 194 -6.15 13.29 -13.44
C GLU A 194 -7.08 12.08 -13.63
N LYS A 195 -8.10 12.23 -14.46
CA LYS A 195 -8.94 11.11 -14.88
C LYS A 195 -8.23 10.35 -15.99
N LEU A 196 -8.04 9.04 -15.81
CA LEU A 196 -7.59 8.16 -16.88
C LEU A 196 -8.79 7.59 -17.63
N SER A 197 -8.66 7.47 -18.95
CA SER A 197 -9.63 6.78 -19.79
C SER A 197 -9.34 5.28 -19.77
N ASN A 198 -10.37 4.44 -19.67
CA ASN A 198 -10.25 2.99 -19.85
C ASN A 198 -9.58 2.74 -21.21
N ARG A 199 -8.43 2.07 -21.20
CA ARG A 199 -7.78 1.57 -22.43
C ARG A 199 -8.32 0.20 -22.78
#